data_AF-D8T1I6-F1
#
_entry.id   AF-D8T1I6-F1
#
_cell.length_a   1.000
_cell.length_b   1.000
_cell.length_c   1.000
_cell.angle_alpha   90.00
_cell.angle_beta   90.00
_cell.angle_gamma   90.00
#
_symmetry.space_group_name_H-M   'P 1'
#
loop_
_entity.id
_entity.type
_entity.pdbx_description
1 polymer ?
#
loop_
_entity_poly.entity_id
_entity_poly.type
_entity_poly.pdbx_seq_one_letter_code
_entity_poly.pdbx_strand_id
1 'polypeptide(L)'
;LNYDDKVVDGFYDIYGLFSPLCFEKIPSLEELQETEVSESVNFEVILVNRVIDLELGKLEQRAMCISSDCSLLDRNPIRNGLANRIAELVVEALGGVVVSDIDILTAWKTRGWELRSALQNVVWPLGMLGVGLARHR
;
A
#
# COMPACT_ATOMS: atom_id res chain seq x y z
N LEU A 1 6.50 5.12 12.02
CA LEU A 1 5.05 5.29 12.24
C LEU A 1 4.64 4.35 13.35
N ASN A 2 3.93 4.88 14.34
CA ASN A 2 3.22 4.12 15.35
C ASN A 2 1.79 3.83 14.88
N TYR A 3 1.09 2.92 15.55
CA TYR A 3 -0.29 2.56 15.20
C TYR A 3 -1.29 3.73 15.31
N ASP A 4 -1.00 4.72 16.15
CA ASP A 4 -1.85 5.89 16.35
C ASP A 4 -1.55 7.04 15.36
N ASP A 5 -0.50 6.90 14.55
CA ASP A 5 -0.10 7.94 13.60
C ASP A 5 -1.09 7.98 12.42
N LYS A 6 -1.63 9.16 12.14
CA LYS A 6 -2.47 9.38 10.97
C LYS A 6 -1.61 9.63 9.75
N VAL A 7 -1.68 8.72 8.78
CA VAL A 7 -1.08 8.91 7.47
C VAL A 7 -1.94 9.90 6.67
N VAL A 8 -1.33 11.00 6.24
CA VAL A 8 -1.99 12.07 5.47
C VAL A 8 -1.87 11.82 3.98
N ASP A 9 -2.76 12.41 3.20
CA ASP A 9 -2.65 12.38 1.74
C ASP A 9 -1.37 13.09 1.29
N GLY A 10 -0.64 12.47 0.36
CA GLY A 10 0.69 12.90 -0.06
C GLY A 10 1.84 12.21 0.68
N PHE A 11 1.55 11.40 1.72
CA PHE A 11 2.56 10.52 2.30
C PHE A 11 2.99 9.47 1.28
N TYR A 12 4.29 9.26 1.16
CA TYR A 12 4.86 8.23 0.31
C TYR A 12 5.92 7.43 1.05
N ASP A 13 6.11 6.21 0.57
CA ASP A 13 7.01 5.24 1.15
C ASP A 13 7.87 4.64 0.04
N ILE A 14 9.20 4.70 0.21
CA ILE A 14 10.17 4.23 -0.78
C ILE A 14 10.76 2.89 -0.33
N TYR A 15 10.90 1.95 -1.26
CA TYR A 15 11.48 0.63 -1.01
C TYR A 15 12.39 0.17 -2.15
N GLY A 16 13.37 -0.67 -1.83
CA GLY A 16 14.31 -1.24 -2.81
C GLY A 16 15.73 -0.76 -2.58
N LEU A 17 16.55 -0.80 -3.64
CA LEU A 17 17.94 -0.29 -3.63
C LEU A 17 17.97 1.24 -3.68
N PHE A 18 17.14 1.85 -2.83
CA PHE A 18 17.13 3.27 -2.55
C PHE A 18 18.31 3.55 -1.60
N SER A 19 19.46 3.92 -2.17
CA SER A 19 20.60 4.35 -1.37
C SER A 19 20.44 5.84 -1.04
N PRO A 20 20.53 6.25 0.24
CA PRO A 20 20.70 7.66 0.60
C PRO A 20 21.97 8.29 0.00
N LEU A 21 22.84 7.49 -0.61
CA LEU A 21 24.00 7.98 -1.37
C LEU A 21 23.64 8.43 -2.78
N CYS A 22 22.50 7.99 -3.34
CA CYS A 22 22.03 8.40 -4.66
C CYS A 22 21.27 9.74 -4.61
N PHE A 23 20.69 10.08 -3.47
CA PHE A 23 20.06 11.37 -3.21
C PHE A 23 20.56 11.88 -1.87
N GLU A 24 21.29 13.00 -1.84
CA GLU A 24 21.81 13.63 -0.61
C GLU A 24 20.71 13.98 0.42
N LYS A 25 19.44 13.93 -0.02
CA LYS A 25 18.22 14.22 0.75
C LYS A 25 17.12 13.26 0.32
N ILE A 26 16.11 13.07 1.17
CA ILE A 26 14.85 12.40 0.77
C ILE A 26 14.23 13.20 -0.40
N PRO A 27 14.00 12.57 -1.57
CA PRO A 27 13.44 13.24 -2.74
C PRO A 27 11.98 13.58 -2.49
N SER A 28 11.55 14.71 -3.02
CA SER A 28 10.15 15.14 -3.05
C SER A 28 9.31 14.21 -3.92
N LEU A 29 8.00 14.23 -3.71
CA LEU A 29 7.06 13.46 -4.53
C LEU A 29 7.13 13.87 -6.01
N GLU A 30 7.32 15.16 -6.29
CA GLU A 30 7.46 15.71 -7.64
C GLU A 30 8.69 15.14 -8.35
N GLU A 31 9.85 15.13 -7.69
CA GLU A 31 11.09 14.53 -8.23
C GLU A 31 10.93 13.03 -8.52
N LEU A 32 10.21 12.32 -7.65
CA LEU A 32 9.91 10.89 -7.86
C LEU A 32 8.97 10.68 -9.05
N GLN A 33 7.98 11.56 -9.23
CA GLN A 33 7.03 11.48 -10.35
C GLN A 33 7.67 11.81 -11.70
N GLU A 34 8.71 12.64 -11.72
CA GLU A 34 9.48 12.97 -12.92
C GLU A 34 10.52 11.91 -13.29
N THR A 35 10.73 10.90 -12.44
CA THR A 35 11.69 9.82 -12.70
C THR A 35 11.26 9.00 -13.92
N GLU A 36 12.15 8.89 -14.91
CA GLU A 36 11.91 8.07 -16.09
C GLU A 36 11.76 6.59 -15.73
N VAL A 37 10.66 5.99 -16.20
CA VAL A 37 10.43 4.55 -16.03
C VAL A 37 11.41 3.78 -16.91
N SER A 38 12.27 2.98 -16.29
CA SER A 38 13.20 2.09 -16.98
C SER A 38 13.44 0.82 -16.19
N GLU A 39 13.96 -0.21 -16.86
CA GLU A 39 14.29 -1.49 -16.23
C GLU A 39 15.36 -1.37 -15.14
N SER A 40 16.16 -0.29 -15.16
CA SER A 40 17.22 -0.02 -14.19
C SER A 40 16.70 0.62 -12.89
N VAL A 41 15.42 1.02 -12.83
CA VAL A 41 14.80 1.55 -11.61
C VAL A 41 14.61 0.42 -10.61
N ASN A 42 15.49 0.39 -9.61
CA ASN A 42 15.53 -0.63 -8.57
C ASN A 42 14.84 -0.22 -7.26
N PHE A 43 14.01 0.81 -7.31
CA PHE A 43 13.20 1.26 -6.19
C PHE A 43 11.72 1.41 -6.59
N GLU A 44 10.87 1.48 -5.59
CA GLU A 44 9.42 1.52 -5.70
C GLU A 44 8.91 2.59 -4.75
N VAL A 45 7.90 3.34 -5.17
CA VAL A 45 7.31 4.41 -4.35
C VAL A 45 5.83 4.16 -4.23
N ILE A 46 5.35 3.96 -2.99
CA ILE A 46 3.93 3.77 -2.70
C ILE A 46 3.37 5.07 -2.14
N LEU A 47 2.33 5.59 -2.77
CA LEU A 47 1.69 6.85 -2.42
C LEU A 47 0.35 6.58 -1.72
N VAL A 48 0.15 7.24 -0.59
CA VAL A 48 -1.15 7.34 0.09
C VAL A 48 -1.78 8.66 -0.31
N ASN A 49 -2.85 8.61 -1.10
CA ASN A 49 -3.60 9.80 -1.48
C ASN A 49 -5.04 9.46 -1.86
N ARG A 50 -5.96 9.67 -0.93
CA ARG A 50 -7.40 9.37 -1.10
C ARG A 50 -8.11 10.20 -2.18
N VAL A 51 -7.54 11.33 -2.57
CA VAL A 51 -8.13 12.21 -3.59
C VAL A 51 -8.00 11.61 -4.98
N ILE A 52 -6.87 10.93 -5.25
CA ILE A 52 -6.56 10.36 -6.58
C ILE A 52 -6.68 8.83 -6.60
N ASP A 53 -6.64 8.18 -5.44
CA ASP A 53 -6.73 6.73 -5.29
C ASP A 53 -8.15 6.30 -4.93
N LEU A 54 -8.96 6.07 -5.96
CA LEU A 54 -10.34 5.63 -5.78
C LEU A 54 -10.44 4.25 -5.11
N GLU A 55 -9.48 3.36 -5.36
CA GLU A 55 -9.46 2.02 -4.77
C GLU A 55 -9.15 2.08 -3.27
N LEU A 56 -8.26 2.98 -2.85
CA LEU A 56 -8.03 3.26 -1.43
C LEU A 56 -9.28 3.84 -0.76
N GLY A 57 -9.99 4.75 -1.42
CA GLY A 57 -11.26 5.28 -0.92
C GLY A 57 -12.33 4.21 -0.73
N LYS A 58 -12.44 3.26 -1.67
CA LYS A 58 -13.34 2.09 -1.54
C LYS A 58 -12.93 1.19 -0.37
N LEU A 59 -11.62 0.97 -0.19
CA LEU A 59 -11.10 0.16 0.91
C LEU A 59 -11.41 0.80 2.27
N GLU A 60 -11.21 2.11 2.39
CA GLU A 60 -11.57 2.88 3.59
C GLU A 60 -13.07 2.80 3.87
N GLN A 61 -13.92 2.93 2.85
CA GLN A 61 -15.37 2.78 3.00
C GLN A 61 -15.75 1.38 3.51
N ARG A 62 -15.17 0.31 2.96
CA ARG A 62 -15.40 -1.06 3.43
C ARG A 62 -14.97 -1.23 4.89
N ALA A 63 -13.81 -0.68 5.28
CA ALA A 63 -13.34 -0.71 6.65
C ALA A 63 -14.30 0.02 7.62
N MET A 64 -14.84 1.18 7.21
CA MET A 64 -15.83 1.91 8.01
C MET A 64 -17.14 1.13 8.18
N CYS A 65 -17.62 0.44 7.14
CA CYS A 65 -18.78 -0.45 7.25
C CYS A 65 -18.51 -1.59 8.25
N ILE A 66 -17.36 -2.26 8.15
CA ILE A 66 -16.97 -3.32 9.09
C ILE A 66 -16.93 -2.78 10.53
N SER A 67 -16.34 -1.61 10.76
CA SER A 67 -16.29 -0.97 12.07
C SER A 67 -17.67 -0.73 12.66
N SER A 68 -18.59 -0.23 11.84
CA SER A 68 -19.98 0.01 12.22
C SER A 68 -20.68 -1.29 12.58
N ASP A 69 -20.57 -2.32 11.74
CA ASP A 69 -21.19 -3.63 11.95
C ASP A 69 -20.68 -4.32 13.23
N CYS A 70 -19.36 -4.32 13.45
CA CYS A 70 -18.76 -4.87 14.67
C CYS A 70 -19.24 -4.13 15.93
N SER A 71 -19.37 -2.81 15.86
CA SER A 71 -19.84 -1.98 16.99
C SER A 71 -21.30 -2.26 17.35
N LEU A 72 -22.12 -2.71 16.39
CA LEU A 72 -23.50 -3.16 16.65
C LEU A 72 -23.55 -4.50 17.38
N LEU A 73 -22.57 -5.38 17.15
CA LEU A 73 -22.50 -6.70 17.78
C LEU A 73 -22.01 -6.63 19.23
N ASP A 74 -20.89 -5.94 19.46
CA ASP A 74 -20.37 -5.66 20.80
C ASP A 74 -19.58 -4.34 20.75
N ARG A 75 -19.81 -3.46 21.73
CA ARG A 75 -19.09 -2.18 21.84
C ARG A 75 -17.64 -2.35 22.28
N ASN A 76 -17.26 -3.52 22.80
CA ASN A 76 -15.88 -3.82 23.14
C ASN A 76 -15.10 -4.25 21.87
N PRO A 77 -14.14 -3.46 21.38
CA PRO A 77 -13.40 -3.73 20.14
C PRO A 77 -12.54 -5.00 20.19
N ILE A 78 -12.21 -5.49 21.38
CA ILE A 78 -11.45 -6.74 21.56
C ILE A 78 -12.37 -7.95 21.36
N ARG A 79 -13.65 -7.82 21.74
CA ARG A 79 -14.62 -8.93 21.72
C ARG A 79 -15.45 -8.97 20.43
N ASN A 80 -15.57 -7.85 19.73
CA ASN A 80 -16.41 -7.73 18.54
C ASN A 80 -15.75 -8.22 17.23
N GLY A 81 -14.49 -8.67 17.30
CA GLY A 81 -13.76 -9.23 16.17
C GLY A 81 -13.35 -8.21 15.10
N LEU A 82 -13.40 -6.90 15.39
CA LEU A 82 -13.05 -5.84 14.44
C LEU A 82 -11.65 -6.06 13.83
N ALA A 83 -10.65 -6.32 14.67
CA ALA A 83 -9.27 -6.53 14.21
C ALA A 83 -9.17 -7.68 13.19
N ASN A 84 -9.86 -8.79 13.43
CA ASN A 84 -9.84 -9.95 12.52
C ASN A 84 -10.50 -9.61 11.18
N ARG A 85 -11.64 -8.91 11.19
CA ARG A 85 -12.32 -8.51 9.95
C ARG A 85 -11.53 -7.48 9.14
N ILE A 86 -10.83 -6.57 9.80
CA ILE A 86 -9.92 -5.64 9.12
C ILE A 86 -8.72 -6.40 8.54
N ALA A 87 -8.16 -7.37 9.27
CA ALA A 87 -7.09 -8.21 8.75
C ALA A 87 -7.54 -9.02 7.52
N GLU A 88 -8.74 -9.59 7.53
CA GLU A 88 -9.34 -10.26 6.36
C GLU A 88 -9.48 -9.30 5.16
N LEU A 89 -9.95 -8.08 5.39
CA LEU A 89 -10.06 -7.05 4.35
C LEU A 89 -8.69 -6.70 3.75
N VAL A 90 -7.67 -6.53 4.58
CA VAL A 90 -6.28 -6.25 4.14
C VAL A 90 -5.72 -7.43 3.35
N VAL A 91 -5.97 -8.66 3.80
CA VAL A 91 -5.56 -9.88 3.09
C VAL A 91 -6.22 -9.94 1.71
N GLU A 92 -7.52 -9.67 1.61
CA GLU A 92 -8.23 -9.62 0.33
C GLU A 92 -7.66 -8.55 -0.61
N ALA A 93 -7.46 -7.33 -0.11
CA ALA A 93 -6.98 -6.19 -0.89
C ALA A 93 -5.53 -6.36 -1.38
N LEU A 94 -4.71 -7.14 -0.66
CA LEU A 94 -3.27 -7.30 -0.94
C LEU A 94 -2.93 -8.67 -1.53
N GLY A 95 -3.87 -9.30 -2.23
CA GLY A 95 -3.59 -10.48 -3.06
C GLY A 95 -3.79 -11.82 -2.36
N GLY A 96 -4.55 -11.83 -1.27
CA GLY A 96 -4.91 -13.04 -0.54
C GLY A 96 -3.83 -13.55 0.41
N VAL A 97 -3.96 -14.83 0.76
CA VAL A 97 -3.07 -15.52 1.70
C VAL A 97 -1.73 -15.82 1.03
N VAL A 98 -0.63 -15.51 1.73
CA VAL A 98 0.73 -15.81 1.28
C VAL A 98 1.16 -17.18 1.80
N VAL A 99 1.50 -18.08 0.90
CA VAL A 99 1.97 -19.44 1.23
C VAL A 99 3.49 -19.57 1.14
N SER A 100 4.13 -18.72 0.33
CA SER A 100 5.56 -18.75 0.02
C SER A 100 6.09 -17.34 -0.19
N ASP A 101 7.20 -17.04 0.49
CA ASP A 101 7.92 -15.76 0.34
C ASP A 101 8.45 -15.57 -1.09
N ILE A 102 8.81 -16.66 -1.76
CA ILE A 102 9.29 -16.63 -3.15
C ILE A 102 8.15 -16.26 -4.10
N ASP A 103 6.97 -16.81 -3.86
CA ASP A 103 5.81 -16.62 -4.72
C ASP A 103 5.30 -15.18 -4.59
N ILE A 104 5.23 -14.64 -3.37
CA ILE A 104 4.81 -13.25 -3.15
C ILE A 104 5.84 -12.26 -3.72
N LEU A 105 7.15 -12.53 -3.61
CA LEU A 105 8.17 -11.68 -4.23
C LEU A 105 8.08 -11.71 -5.76
N THR A 106 7.76 -12.86 -6.34
CA THR A 106 7.58 -13.00 -7.79
C THR A 106 6.32 -12.27 -8.24
N ALA A 107 5.20 -12.47 -7.57
CA ALA A 107 3.94 -11.77 -7.84
C ALA A 107 4.09 -10.25 -7.67
N TRP A 108 4.80 -9.82 -6.62
CA TRP A 108 5.09 -8.40 -6.38
C TRP A 108 5.90 -7.79 -7.52
N LYS A 109 6.98 -8.46 -7.97
CA LYS A 109 7.78 -7.98 -9.12
C LYS A 109 6.91 -7.85 -10.36
N THR A 110 6.16 -8.89 -10.73
CA THR A 110 5.27 -8.86 -11.89
C THR A 110 4.27 -7.71 -11.78
N ARG A 111 3.65 -7.54 -10.61
CA ARG A 111 2.68 -6.48 -10.35
C ARG A 111 3.30 -5.09 -10.42
N GLY A 112 4.50 -4.91 -9.90
CA GLY A 112 5.26 -3.67 -10.01
C GLY A 112 5.54 -3.32 -11.48
N TRP A 113 5.94 -4.29 -12.31
CA TRP A 113 6.12 -4.10 -13.75
C TRP A 113 4.83 -3.69 -14.45
N GLU A 114 3.70 -4.33 -14.14
CA GLU A 114 2.39 -3.98 -14.69
C GLU A 114 2.00 -2.54 -14.33
N LEU A 115 2.11 -2.16 -13.06
CA LEU A 115 1.74 -0.83 -12.58
C LEU A 115 2.64 0.26 -13.18
N ARG A 116 3.96 0.03 -13.22
CA ARG A 116 4.91 0.95 -13.89
C ARG A 116 4.55 1.15 -15.35
N SER A 117 4.26 0.06 -16.06
CA SER A 117 3.94 0.11 -17.49
C SER A 117 2.60 0.79 -17.75
N ALA A 118 1.60 0.55 -16.91
CA ALA A 118 0.27 1.14 -17.05
C ALA A 118 0.24 2.63 -16.69
N LEU A 119 0.94 3.03 -15.62
CA LEU A 119 0.95 4.40 -15.11
C LEU A 119 2.04 5.27 -15.74
N GLN A 120 3.04 4.65 -16.39
CA GLN A 120 4.26 5.33 -16.84
C GLN A 120 4.92 6.14 -15.71
N ASN A 121 4.88 5.59 -14.49
CA ASN A 121 5.40 6.24 -13.29
C ASN A 121 6.00 5.19 -12.31
N VAL A 122 6.99 5.61 -11.52
CA VAL A 122 7.58 4.81 -10.43
C VAL A 122 6.81 4.94 -9.12
N VAL A 123 5.89 5.91 -9.04
CA VAL A 123 4.99 6.16 -7.93
C VAL A 123 3.63 5.52 -8.19
N TRP A 124 3.21 4.61 -7.31
CA TRP A 124 1.94 3.91 -7.44
C TRP A 124 1.02 4.17 -6.25
N PRO A 125 -0.28 4.37 -6.47
CA PRO A 125 -1.25 4.49 -5.39
C PRO A 125 -1.39 3.17 -4.59
N LEU A 126 -1.49 3.27 -3.26
CA LEU A 126 -1.60 2.13 -2.34
C LEU A 126 -2.77 1.19 -2.68
N GLY A 127 -3.92 1.74 -3.06
CA GLY A 127 -5.12 0.99 -3.41
C GLY A 127 -4.98 0.16 -4.69
N MET A 128 -4.00 0.48 -5.55
CA MET A 128 -3.78 -0.23 -6.80
C MET A 128 -2.83 -1.42 -6.68
N LEU A 129 -2.22 -1.65 -5.50
CA LEU A 129 -1.23 -2.70 -5.33
C LEU A 129 -1.76 -4.07 -5.72
N GLY A 130 -2.88 -4.52 -5.14
CA GLY A 130 -3.47 -5.84 -5.42
C GLY A 130 -2.62 -7.04 -4.98
N VAL A 131 -1.34 -6.82 -4.65
CA VAL A 131 -0.38 -7.77 -4.08
C VAL A 131 0.43 -6.98 -3.06
N GLY A 132 0.55 -7.44 -1.82
CA GLY A 132 1.30 -6.73 -0.77
C GLY A 132 2.34 -7.59 -0.08
N LEU A 133 3.55 -7.05 0.05
CA LEU A 133 4.60 -7.55 0.94
C LEU A 133 4.21 -7.33 2.42
N ALA A 134 4.96 -7.94 3.34
CA ALA A 134 4.71 -7.84 4.79
C ALA A 134 4.67 -6.39 5.31
N ARG A 135 5.40 -5.46 4.69
CA ARG A 135 5.40 -4.03 5.05
C ARG A 135 4.12 -3.27 4.66
N HIS A 136 3.38 -3.79 3.68
CA HIS A 136 2.13 -3.19 3.22
C HIS A 136 0.92 -3.75 3.98
N ARG A 137 1.08 -4.90 4.64
CA ARG A 137 0.05 -5.61 5.41
C ARG A 137 0.10 -5.21 6.88
#